data_AF-A0A8C4K081-F1
#
_entry.id   AF-A0A8C4K081-F1
#
_cell.length_a   1.000
_cell.length_b   1.000
_cell.length_c   1.000
_cell.angle_alpha   90.00
_cell.angle_beta   90.00
_cell.angle_gamma   90.00
#
_symmetry.space_group_name_H-M   'P 1'
#
loop_
_entity.id
_entity.type
_entity.pdbx_description
1 polymer ?
#
loop_
_entity_poly.entity_id
_entity_poly.type
_entity_poly.pdbx_seq_one_letter_code
_entity_poly.pdbx_strand_id
1 'polypeptide(L)'
;MAERRRAAAAQLYGRLLQIYDEGKKSIPEHPYLFETDVEIHLMGGNCKSPAERFWSGNNMIYILQKAGQNEESDLMEESKADDAIYDSELLQKESSGPVPLSVRRAKQLISLYTMVQNPNMTHLKISKPVVLPPLWIRCDSSDPEHTCWLGAEPLKNGNKITGIYLHMVTCDGPTADKTCFANLEELKMAHKIKHHSSVVMTKGFAQYELIRAAAIEDTLVESGSNIYIDITWNTVDKILQTPPLTSAATLNITLESGDPRSPVYQLYRELQFLLALAEGLKTGVTEWPEPLESESAVELVQEFLTDLKMKLDGFCTLGNKNETEKIKCDTAAVDSSIKSIFSERGDLDFAEQLWCKMRSISSYQELVECFTFIIRSLEHGEIQPWIHQGSSSLLSKLIQQSYHGKMDDVSLNGITPIQMLLEIGLDKMKKDYVSFFIGQELATLTYLDYFISTSVDLQEQVRRVQKLHHMLEIMVSCTVLLQFKHENLFPLTQTCIKYYKENPLNEKHAFQLPIRPGLVKKFYQNDHPEIWKVDIISGHGQKEVKTTWQVSTHPPAEHMTSNNIGLLCDSTVNGDSEERMYFITMAKCSQVHFT
;
A
#
# COMPACT_ATOMS: atom_id res chain seq x y z
N MET A 1 40.02 28.80 17.01
CA MET A 1 38.87 27.87 17.16
C MET A 1 37.53 28.52 16.80
N ALA A 2 37.20 29.70 17.34
CA ALA A 2 35.94 30.41 17.04
C ALA A 2 35.76 30.79 15.56
N GLU A 3 36.80 31.23 14.87
CA GLU A 3 36.73 31.58 13.44
C GLU A 3 36.46 30.38 12.53
N ARG A 4 37.10 29.23 12.80
CA ARG A 4 36.83 27.97 12.08
C ARG A 4 35.36 27.55 12.23
N ARG A 5 34.80 27.68 13.44
CA ARG A 5 33.39 27.37 13.71
C ARG A 5 32.44 28.33 12.99
N ARG A 6 32.77 29.62 12.90
CA ARG A 6 32.00 30.61 12.13
C ARG A 6 32.04 30.33 10.63
N ALA A 7 33.21 29.98 10.09
CA ALA A 7 33.36 29.61 8.68
C ALA A 7 32.55 28.36 8.34
N ALA A 8 32.63 27.31 9.16
CA ALA A 8 31.84 26.09 8.99
C ALA A 8 30.32 26.35 9.07
N ALA A 9 29.88 27.22 9.99
CA ALA A 9 28.48 27.63 10.09
C ALA A 9 28.01 28.35 8.81
N ALA A 10 28.80 29.29 8.29
CA ALA A 10 28.48 29.99 7.04
C ALA A 10 28.46 29.05 5.82
N GLN A 11 29.38 28.08 5.77
CA GLN A 11 29.41 27.06 4.70
C GLN A 11 28.18 26.16 4.73
N LEU A 12 27.81 25.67 5.92
CA LEU A 12 26.58 24.87 6.11
C LEU A 12 25.34 25.68 5.73
N TYR A 13 25.26 26.95 6.13
CA TYR A 13 24.17 27.83 5.74
C TYR A 13 24.05 27.99 4.23
N GLY A 14 25.16 28.31 3.56
CA GLY A 14 25.19 28.51 2.11
C GLY A 14 24.71 27.27 1.36
N ARG A 15 25.13 26.08 1.81
CA ARG A 15 24.67 24.80 1.24
C ARG A 15 23.19 24.55 1.49
N LEU A 16 22.71 24.68 2.73
CA LEU A 16 21.29 24.48 3.02
C LEU A 16 20.39 25.47 2.28
N LEU A 17 20.81 26.74 2.16
CA LEU A 17 20.08 27.76 1.40
C LEU A 17 20.03 27.44 -0.09
N GLN A 18 21.15 27.00 -0.67
CA GLN A 18 21.19 26.55 -2.07
C GLN A 18 20.19 25.41 -2.29
N ILE A 19 20.23 24.38 -1.44
CA ILE A 19 19.31 23.22 -1.52
C ILE A 19 17.86 23.67 -1.34
N TYR A 20 17.59 24.64 -0.46
CA TYR A 20 16.24 25.17 -0.25
C TYR A 20 15.69 25.86 -1.50
N ASP A 21 16.50 26.72 -2.13
CA ASP A 21 16.07 27.49 -3.28
C ASP A 21 15.95 26.64 -4.56
N GLU A 22 16.76 25.58 -4.68
CA GLU A 22 16.59 24.53 -5.68
C GLU A 22 15.30 23.72 -5.41
N GLY A 23 15.10 23.27 -4.17
CA GLY A 23 13.95 22.46 -3.74
C GLY A 23 12.59 23.16 -3.88
N LYS A 24 12.54 24.49 -3.82
CA LYS A 24 11.32 25.26 -4.12
C LYS A 24 10.87 25.13 -5.58
N LYS A 25 11.79 24.85 -6.51
CA LYS A 25 11.50 24.68 -7.94
C LYS A 25 11.15 23.23 -8.24
N SER A 26 11.97 22.31 -7.73
CA SER A 26 11.81 20.86 -7.90
C SER A 26 12.59 20.15 -6.79
N ILE A 27 11.99 19.12 -6.17
CA ILE A 27 12.69 18.33 -5.16
C ILE A 27 13.79 17.51 -5.85
N PRO A 28 15.05 17.61 -5.42
CA PRO A 28 16.17 16.92 -6.06
C PRO A 28 16.12 15.40 -5.80
N GLU A 29 16.44 14.62 -6.82
CA GLU A 29 16.43 13.14 -6.77
C GLU A 29 17.65 12.53 -6.06
N HIS A 30 18.71 13.31 -5.85
CA HIS A 30 19.97 12.83 -5.25
C HIS A 30 20.38 13.67 -4.04
N PRO A 31 21.02 13.06 -3.02
CA PRO A 31 21.53 13.79 -1.87
C PRO A 31 22.65 14.75 -2.23
N TYR A 32 22.75 15.85 -1.48
CA TYR A 32 23.88 16.75 -1.56
C TYR A 32 24.95 16.33 -0.58
N LEU A 33 26.18 16.22 -1.07
CA LEU A 33 27.34 16.01 -0.22
C LEU A 33 27.71 17.31 0.51
N PHE A 34 27.87 17.23 1.83
CA PHE A 34 28.43 18.27 2.67
C PHE A 34 29.71 17.75 3.32
N GLU A 35 30.79 18.52 3.17
CA GLU A 35 32.15 18.06 3.47
C GLU A 35 32.46 16.75 2.71
N THR A 36 32.93 15.70 3.38
CA THR A 36 33.20 14.38 2.77
C THR A 36 32.44 13.25 3.45
N ASP A 37 31.78 13.54 4.57
CA ASP A 37 31.21 12.55 5.49
C ASP A 37 29.70 12.64 5.65
N VAL A 38 29.05 13.71 5.14
CA VAL A 38 27.62 13.96 5.36
C VAL A 38 26.86 14.10 4.04
N GLU A 39 25.74 13.41 3.94
CA GLU A 39 24.74 13.58 2.88
C GLU A 39 23.52 14.33 3.42
N ILE A 40 23.03 15.31 2.66
CA ILE A 40 21.86 16.13 2.97
C ILE A 40 20.75 15.80 1.96
N HIS A 41 19.63 15.27 2.47
CA HIS A 41 18.41 15.07 1.73
C HIS A 41 17.40 16.16 2.08
N LEU A 42 16.82 16.83 1.09
CA LEU A 42 15.67 17.70 1.31
C LEU A 42 14.41 16.92 0.93
N MET A 43 13.54 16.67 1.90
CA MET A 43 12.23 16.10 1.66
C MET A 43 11.15 17.17 1.71
N GLY A 44 10.14 17.05 0.84
CA GLY A 44 8.97 17.92 0.78
C GLY A 44 7.83 17.26 0.00
N GLY A 45 6.65 17.86 0.00
CA GLY A 45 5.48 17.34 -0.72
C GLY A 45 4.79 16.16 -0.02
N ASN A 46 4.14 15.27 -0.79
CA ASN A 46 3.41 14.08 -0.30
C ASN A 46 4.32 12.92 0.15
N CYS A 47 5.64 13.09 0.18
CA CYS A 47 6.59 12.07 0.64
C CYS A 47 6.59 11.99 2.17
N LYS A 48 6.25 10.82 2.73
CA LYS A 48 6.29 10.58 4.18
C LYS A 48 7.73 10.73 4.70
N SER A 49 7.96 11.67 5.59
CA SER A 49 9.26 11.87 6.23
C SER A 49 9.53 10.77 7.28
N PRO A 50 10.75 10.21 7.35
CA PRO A 50 11.15 9.24 8.38
C PRO A 50 10.98 9.76 9.82
N ALA A 51 10.93 11.08 10.01
CA ALA A 51 10.73 11.72 11.31
C ALA A 51 9.25 11.93 11.68
N GLU A 52 8.29 11.70 10.77
CA GLU A 52 6.85 11.94 11.00
C GLU A 52 6.29 11.16 12.19
N ARG A 53 6.89 10.00 12.51
CA ARG A 53 6.53 9.20 13.69
C ARG A 53 6.65 10.01 14.99
N PHE A 54 7.60 10.93 15.05
CA PHE A 54 7.96 11.71 16.25
C PHE A 54 7.65 13.20 16.11
N TRP A 55 7.52 13.70 14.89
CA TRP A 55 7.36 15.11 14.57
C TRP A 55 6.15 15.35 13.67
N SER A 56 5.28 16.28 14.06
CA SER A 56 3.99 16.52 13.39
C SER A 56 4.01 17.75 12.47
N GLY A 57 5.18 18.14 11.95
CA GLY A 57 5.28 19.31 11.09
C GLY A 57 5.02 18.97 9.62
N ASN A 58 4.30 19.86 8.95
CA ASN A 58 3.74 19.62 7.61
C ASN A 58 4.55 20.31 6.49
N ASN A 59 5.84 20.55 6.72
CA ASN A 59 6.69 21.37 5.85
C ASN A 59 7.92 20.59 5.37
N MET A 60 8.61 21.14 4.36
CA MET A 60 9.93 20.66 3.93
C MET A 60 10.86 20.42 5.12
N ILE A 61 11.72 19.41 5.03
CA ILE A 61 12.62 18.96 6.10
C ILE A 61 13.96 18.53 5.50
N TYR A 62 15.07 18.87 6.16
CA TYR A 62 16.37 18.30 5.83
C TYR A 62 16.64 17.06 6.67
N ILE A 63 17.06 15.97 6.03
CA ILE A 63 17.59 14.77 6.70
C ILE A 63 19.07 14.64 6.39
N LEU A 64 19.89 14.58 7.44
CA LEU A 64 21.33 14.38 7.36
C LEU A 64 21.69 12.96 7.76
N GLN A 65 22.57 12.35 6.99
CA GLN A 65 23.11 11.00 7.23
C GLN A 65 24.59 10.92 6.84
N LYS A 66 25.24 9.80 7.16
CA LYS A 66 26.63 9.56 6.75
C LYS A 66 26.68 9.26 5.26
N ALA A 67 27.66 9.83 4.57
CA ALA A 67 27.88 9.55 3.15
C ALA A 67 28.28 8.09 2.93
N GLY A 68 27.67 7.42 1.95
CA GLY A 68 28.05 6.06 1.57
C GLY A 68 29.46 6.06 0.97
N GLN A 69 30.40 5.33 1.57
CA GLN A 69 31.68 5.07 0.92
C GLN A 69 31.42 4.05 -0.20
N ASN A 70 31.51 4.50 -1.46
CA ASN A 70 31.86 3.58 -2.53
C ASN A 70 33.30 3.14 -2.25
N GLU A 71 33.49 1.97 -1.66
CA GLU A 71 34.80 1.29 -1.66
C GLU A 71 35.11 0.83 -3.08
N GLU A 72 35.46 1.77 -3.95
CA GLU A 72 36.12 1.53 -5.24
C GLU A 72 37.29 2.50 -5.35
N SER A 73 38.36 2.29 -4.57
CA SER A 73 39.67 2.84 -4.93
C SER A 73 40.92 2.26 -4.27
N ASP A 74 40.87 1.23 -3.42
CA ASP A 74 42.10 0.76 -2.73
C ASP A 74 42.23 -0.78 -2.66
N LEU A 75 41.99 -1.49 -3.77
CA LEU A 75 42.51 -2.85 -3.99
C LEU A 75 42.74 -3.09 -5.50
N MET A 76 43.71 -2.40 -6.08
CA MET A 76 44.30 -2.76 -7.38
C MET A 76 45.80 -2.94 -7.16
N GLU A 77 46.33 -4.06 -7.65
CA GLU A 77 47.64 -4.72 -7.38
C GLU A 77 47.52 -5.74 -6.23
N GLU A 78 47.48 -7.06 -6.42
CA GLU A 78 48.07 -7.92 -7.45
C GLU A 78 47.20 -9.18 -7.68
N SER A 79 46.98 -9.55 -8.95
CA SER A 79 47.11 -10.91 -9.52
C SER A 79 46.26 -11.06 -10.78
N LYS A 80 46.89 -11.53 -11.86
CA LYS A 80 46.27 -11.85 -13.16
C LYS A 80 46.13 -13.38 -13.31
N ALA A 81 45.19 -13.72 -14.21
CA ALA A 81 44.93 -15.02 -14.88
C ALA A 81 44.04 -16.00 -14.07
N ASP A 82 42.96 -16.61 -14.59
CA ASP A 82 42.50 -16.87 -15.95
C ASP A 82 40.96 -17.11 -16.02
N ASP A 83 40.44 -17.01 -17.25
CA ASP A 83 39.09 -17.21 -17.83
C ASP A 83 38.02 -18.09 -17.14
N ALA A 84 36.81 -17.52 -17.01
CA ALA A 84 35.53 -18.19 -17.32
C ALA A 84 34.44 -17.16 -17.70
N ILE A 85 33.63 -17.54 -18.69
CA ILE A 85 32.70 -16.75 -19.50
C ILE A 85 31.33 -16.57 -18.82
N TYR A 86 30.82 -15.34 -18.87
CA TYR A 86 29.42 -14.86 -18.85
C TYR A 86 28.42 -15.46 -17.84
N ASP A 87 28.11 -14.68 -16.79
CA ASP A 87 26.74 -14.40 -16.34
C ASP A 87 26.78 -13.20 -15.37
N SER A 88 26.43 -12.00 -15.84
CA SER A 88 26.17 -10.83 -14.98
C SER A 88 25.37 -9.77 -15.74
N GLU A 89 24.08 -10.06 -15.92
CA GLU A 89 23.05 -9.03 -15.97
C GLU A 89 22.09 -9.30 -14.80
N LEU A 90 21.73 -8.23 -14.08
CA LEU A 90 20.68 -8.16 -13.04
C LEU A 90 21.00 -8.58 -11.60
N LEU A 91 22.13 -8.14 -11.05
CA LEU A 91 22.13 -7.78 -9.61
C LEU A 91 21.77 -6.29 -9.50
N GLN A 92 20.48 -6.02 -9.25
CA GLN A 92 20.07 -4.74 -8.67
C GLN A 92 20.95 -4.51 -7.44
N LYS A 93 21.74 -3.43 -7.50
CA LYS A 93 22.58 -2.95 -6.40
C LYS A 93 21.64 -2.72 -5.21
N GLU A 94 21.59 -3.66 -4.27
CA GLU A 94 20.94 -3.45 -2.98
C GLU A 94 21.54 -2.18 -2.40
N SER A 95 20.77 -1.10 -2.38
CA SER A 95 21.22 0.13 -1.76
C SER A 95 21.39 -0.18 -0.28
N SER A 96 22.64 -0.20 0.19
CA SER A 96 22.96 -0.26 1.61
C SER A 96 22.08 0.76 2.33
N GLY A 97 21.30 0.32 3.32
CA GLY A 97 20.36 1.17 4.05
C GLY A 97 21.00 2.45 4.61
N PRO A 98 20.20 3.43 5.04
CA PRO A 98 20.70 4.73 5.48
C PRO A 98 21.67 4.59 6.65
N VAL A 99 22.87 5.17 6.54
CA VAL A 99 23.94 5.03 7.55
C VAL A 99 23.91 6.22 8.53
N PRO A 100 23.88 5.98 9.86
CA PRO A 100 23.82 7.06 10.84
C PRO A 100 25.16 7.78 11.04
N LEU A 101 25.10 9.03 11.52
CA LEU A 101 26.26 9.79 11.99
C LEU A 101 26.51 9.57 13.48
N SER A 102 27.76 9.77 13.94
CA SER A 102 28.04 9.78 15.37
C SER A 102 27.28 10.88 16.10
N VAL A 103 26.76 10.60 17.30
CA VAL A 103 26.02 11.58 18.11
C VAL A 103 26.83 12.87 18.33
N ARG A 104 28.17 12.77 18.46
CA ARG A 104 29.06 13.94 18.60
C ARG A 104 29.04 14.82 17.35
N ARG A 105 29.10 14.21 16.17
CA ARG A 105 29.04 14.92 14.88
C ARG A 105 27.67 15.54 14.67
N ALA A 106 26.59 14.81 14.98
CA ALA A 106 25.22 15.33 14.90
C ALA A 106 25.01 16.55 15.82
N LYS A 107 25.48 16.51 17.08
CA LYS A 107 25.45 17.66 18.01
C LYS A 107 26.22 18.87 17.48
N GLN A 108 27.36 18.66 16.80
CA GLN A 108 28.10 19.75 16.15
C GLN A 108 27.28 20.40 15.04
N LEU A 109 26.68 19.60 14.14
CA LEU A 109 25.87 20.09 13.01
C LEU A 109 24.61 20.83 13.48
N ILE A 110 23.89 20.30 14.47
CA ILE A 110 22.75 20.97 15.12
C ILE A 110 23.18 22.32 15.72
N SER A 111 24.36 22.36 16.34
CA SER A 111 24.89 23.60 16.90
C SER A 111 25.23 24.63 15.81
N LEU A 112 25.84 24.20 14.70
CA LEU A 112 26.12 25.09 13.56
C LEU A 112 24.80 25.64 12.96
N TYR A 113 23.81 24.78 12.74
CA TYR A 113 22.49 25.18 12.26
C TYR A 113 21.82 26.19 13.20
N THR A 114 21.87 25.95 14.50
CA THR A 114 21.34 26.87 15.52
C THR A 114 22.04 28.23 15.48
N MET A 115 23.36 28.26 15.32
CA MET A 115 24.13 29.51 15.21
C MET A 115 23.72 30.33 13.98
N VAL A 116 23.46 29.66 12.87
CA VAL A 116 23.09 30.28 11.61
C VAL A 116 21.68 30.85 11.64
N GLN A 117 20.74 30.16 12.30
CA GLN A 117 19.36 30.64 12.46
C GLN A 117 19.23 31.73 13.54
N ASN A 118 20.26 31.95 14.37
CA ASN A 118 20.23 32.95 15.43
C ASN A 118 20.48 34.37 14.87
N PRO A 119 19.51 35.29 14.93
CA PRO A 119 19.68 36.65 14.41
C PRO A 119 20.72 37.47 15.18
N ASN A 120 21.06 37.09 16.42
CA ASN A 120 22.05 37.79 17.24
C ASN A 120 23.50 37.45 16.83
N MET A 121 23.71 36.49 15.92
CA MET A 121 25.02 36.12 15.39
C MET A 121 25.49 37.03 14.24
N THR A 122 25.71 38.31 14.55
CA THR A 122 26.10 39.37 13.59
C THR A 122 27.44 39.11 12.87
N HIS A 123 28.32 38.29 13.45
CA HIS A 123 29.64 37.98 12.89
C HIS A 123 29.62 37.02 11.68
N LEU A 124 28.48 36.40 11.36
CA LEU A 124 28.37 35.46 10.24
C LEU A 124 28.23 36.15 8.86
N LYS A 125 28.15 37.49 8.81
CA LYS A 125 28.00 38.30 7.58
C LYS A 125 26.82 37.88 6.69
N ILE A 126 25.78 37.30 7.26
CA ILE A 126 24.55 36.92 6.55
C ILE A 126 23.68 38.19 6.44
N SER A 127 23.54 38.72 5.23
CA SER A 127 22.90 40.02 4.98
C SER A 127 21.37 40.01 5.19
N LYS A 128 20.72 38.84 5.07
CA LYS A 128 19.31 38.60 5.45
C LYS A 128 19.10 37.13 5.87
N PRO A 129 18.83 36.82 7.15
CA PRO A 129 18.57 35.45 7.56
C PRO A 129 17.22 34.97 7.02
N VAL A 130 17.25 33.96 6.15
CA VAL A 130 16.05 33.22 5.69
C VAL A 130 15.74 32.13 6.71
N VAL A 131 14.46 31.99 7.06
CA VAL A 131 13.97 30.85 7.86
C VAL A 131 14.14 29.58 7.04
N LEU A 132 15.10 28.73 7.42
CA LEU A 132 15.32 27.47 6.74
C LEU A 132 14.33 26.40 7.24
N PRO A 133 14.06 25.36 6.42
CA PRO A 133 13.38 24.15 6.88
C PRO A 133 14.02 23.52 8.13
N PRO A 134 13.25 22.80 8.97
CA PRO A 134 13.80 22.03 10.09
C PRO A 134 14.87 21.03 9.65
N LEU A 135 15.87 20.81 10.49
CA LEU A 135 17.01 19.93 10.25
C LEU A 135 16.95 18.73 11.20
N TRP A 136 16.96 17.51 10.66
CA TRP A 136 16.98 16.26 11.42
C TRP A 136 18.17 15.41 11.01
N ILE A 137 18.80 14.73 11.97
CA ILE A 137 20.05 13.98 11.77
C ILE A 137 19.89 12.57 12.33
N ARG A 138 20.18 11.56 11.51
CA ARG A 138 20.27 10.15 11.91
C ARG A 138 21.49 9.94 12.81
N CYS A 139 21.28 9.38 13.99
CA CYS A 139 22.33 9.15 14.99
C CYS A 139 22.55 7.66 15.26
N ASP A 140 23.78 7.30 15.63
CA ASP A 140 24.25 5.91 15.78
C ASP A 140 23.96 5.28 17.17
N SER A 141 23.25 5.97 18.06
CA SER A 141 22.93 5.51 19.41
C SER A 141 24.15 5.13 20.28
N SER A 142 25.34 5.62 19.93
CA SER A 142 26.60 5.33 20.64
C SER A 142 26.75 6.06 21.98
N ASP A 143 25.87 7.02 22.27
CA ASP A 143 25.87 7.74 23.54
C ASP A 143 25.11 6.96 24.63
N PRO A 144 25.36 7.25 25.92
CA PRO A 144 24.71 6.53 27.02
C PRO A 144 23.18 6.67 27.06
N GLU A 145 22.62 7.66 26.37
CA GLU A 145 21.17 7.89 26.25
C GLU A 145 20.57 7.21 25.01
N HIS A 146 21.36 6.49 24.21
CA HIS A 146 20.93 5.78 23.00
C HIS A 146 20.14 6.67 22.02
N THR A 147 20.70 7.83 21.71
CA THR A 147 20.11 8.84 20.82
C THR A 147 20.12 8.36 19.37
N CYS A 148 18.93 8.14 18.79
CA CYS A 148 18.75 7.73 17.40
C CYS A 148 18.43 8.89 16.44
N TRP A 149 17.88 10.01 16.95
CA TRP A 149 17.66 11.24 16.17
C TRP A 149 17.93 12.52 16.96
N LEU A 150 18.45 13.53 16.26
CA LEU A 150 18.50 14.91 16.72
C LEU A 150 17.84 15.83 15.69
N GLY A 151 16.97 16.72 16.16
CA GLY A 151 16.22 17.66 15.33
C GLY A 151 16.38 19.11 15.80
N ALA A 152 16.32 20.05 14.87
CA ALA A 152 16.33 21.48 15.14
C ALA A 152 15.30 22.20 14.25
N GLU A 153 14.31 22.84 14.86
CA GLU A 153 13.21 23.53 14.18
C GLU A 153 13.18 25.03 14.55
N PRO A 154 13.32 25.96 13.59
CA PRO A 154 13.32 27.39 13.89
C PRO A 154 11.92 27.89 14.28
N LEU A 155 11.85 28.65 15.37
CA LEU A 155 10.66 29.35 15.81
C LEU A 155 10.51 30.68 15.10
N LYS A 156 9.34 30.93 14.51
CA LYS A 156 9.05 32.16 13.77
C LYS A 156 7.90 32.94 14.39
N ASN A 157 8.05 34.26 14.53
CA ASN A 157 6.96 35.18 14.75
C ASN A 157 6.86 36.13 13.54
N GLY A 158 5.91 35.88 12.64
CA GLY A 158 5.90 36.47 11.31
C GLY A 158 7.13 36.04 10.49
N ASN A 159 7.86 37.00 9.92
CA ASN A 159 9.09 36.76 9.15
C ASN A 159 10.38 36.80 10.00
N LYS A 160 10.27 36.90 11.33
CA LYS A 160 11.43 36.97 12.23
C LYS A 160 11.59 35.67 13.00
N ILE A 161 12.83 35.18 13.09
CA ILE A 161 13.20 34.03 13.91
C ILE A 161 13.30 34.50 15.36
N THR A 162 12.55 33.87 16.26
CA THR A 162 12.52 34.22 17.69
C THR A 162 13.19 33.18 18.58
N GLY A 163 13.52 32.01 18.03
CA GLY A 163 14.13 30.91 18.77
C GLY A 163 14.29 29.65 17.93
N ILE A 164 14.52 28.53 18.61
CA ILE A 164 14.62 27.21 18.01
C ILE A 164 14.08 26.14 18.98
N TYR A 165 13.40 25.13 18.44
CA TYR A 165 13.13 23.88 19.14
C TYR A 165 14.25 22.89 18.85
N LEU A 166 14.77 22.26 19.89
CA LEU A 166 15.72 21.16 19.80
C LEU A 166 15.00 19.87 20.17
N HIS A 167 14.97 18.93 19.25
CA HIS A 167 14.37 17.61 19.42
C HIS A 167 15.47 16.57 19.64
N MET A 168 15.21 15.63 20.53
CA MET A 168 16.05 14.49 20.80
C MET A 168 15.16 13.26 20.90
N VAL A 169 15.49 12.22 20.14
CA VAL A 169 14.80 10.93 20.17
C VAL A 169 15.80 9.88 20.62
N THR A 170 15.45 9.19 21.69
CA THR A 170 16.21 8.06 22.23
C THR A 170 15.42 6.79 22.01
N CYS A 171 16.11 5.67 21.80
CA CYS A 171 15.49 4.36 21.66
C CYS A 171 16.26 3.31 22.44
N ASP A 172 15.58 2.69 23.39
CA ASP A 172 16.06 1.55 24.15
C ASP A 172 15.43 0.25 23.62
N GLY A 173 16.15 -0.86 23.70
CA GLY A 173 15.69 -2.19 23.26
C GLY A 173 16.50 -2.78 22.09
N PRO A 174 16.14 -3.98 21.62
CA PRO A 174 14.94 -4.74 21.98
C PRO A 174 14.99 -5.28 23.42
N THR A 175 13.88 -5.19 24.16
CA THR A 175 13.73 -5.80 25.48
C THR A 175 12.37 -6.49 25.63
N ALA A 176 12.35 -7.66 26.28
CA ALA A 176 11.12 -8.35 26.69
C ALA A 176 10.64 -7.87 28.08
N ASP A 177 11.49 -7.16 28.83
CA ASP A 177 11.22 -6.78 30.21
C ASP A 177 10.23 -5.59 30.29
N LYS A 178 9.01 -5.89 30.73
CA LYS A 178 7.94 -4.91 30.94
C LYS A 178 8.20 -3.98 32.13
N THR A 179 9.16 -4.29 33.01
CA THR A 179 9.54 -3.40 34.13
C THR A 179 10.28 -2.15 33.66
N CYS A 180 10.80 -2.15 32.43
CA CYS A 180 11.42 -0.98 31.81
C CYS A 180 10.41 0.11 31.38
N PHE A 181 9.09 -0.16 31.47
CA PHE A 181 8.08 0.82 31.07
C PHE A 181 7.99 1.96 32.08
N ALA A 182 8.06 3.19 31.56
CA ALA A 182 7.97 4.39 32.38
C ALA A 182 6.61 4.49 33.09
N ASN A 183 6.57 5.18 34.23
CA ASN A 183 5.31 5.58 34.83
C ASN A 183 4.79 6.86 34.17
N LEU A 184 3.50 6.90 33.81
CA LEU A 184 2.90 8.08 33.18
C LEU A 184 3.02 9.34 34.04
N GLU A 185 2.88 9.23 35.36
CA GLU A 185 2.97 10.38 36.26
C GLU A 185 4.40 10.91 36.36
N GLU A 186 5.41 10.03 36.30
CA GLU A 186 6.81 10.42 36.22
C GLU A 186 7.10 11.16 34.91
N LEU A 187 6.57 10.68 33.77
CA LEU A 187 6.71 11.37 32.49
C LEU A 187 6.03 12.74 32.50
N LYS A 188 4.83 12.85 33.09
CA LYS A 188 4.12 14.13 33.27
C LYS A 188 4.94 15.07 34.15
N MET A 189 5.50 14.57 35.26
CA MET A 189 6.32 15.37 36.18
C MET A 189 7.60 15.85 35.50
N ALA A 190 8.30 14.97 34.79
CA ALA A 190 9.50 15.31 34.03
C ALA A 190 9.21 16.37 32.96
N HIS A 191 8.09 16.26 32.25
CA HIS A 191 7.65 17.28 31.28
C HIS A 191 7.36 18.62 31.96
N LYS A 192 6.63 18.61 33.08
CA LYS A 192 6.32 19.83 33.86
C LYS A 192 7.59 20.53 34.35
N ILE A 193 8.55 19.78 34.90
CA ILE A 193 9.84 20.31 35.37
C ILE A 193 10.62 20.91 34.19
N LYS A 194 10.71 20.17 33.08
CA LYS A 194 11.48 20.60 31.90
C LYS A 194 10.94 21.90 31.29
N HIS A 195 9.63 21.99 31.16
CA HIS A 195 8.96 23.11 30.47
C HIS A 195 8.38 24.17 31.40
N HIS A 196 8.55 24.02 32.72
CA HIS A 196 8.01 24.92 33.74
C HIS A 196 6.49 25.13 33.60
N SER A 197 5.78 24.06 33.23
CA SER A 197 4.33 24.07 32.95
C SER A 197 3.53 23.59 34.16
N SER A 198 2.42 24.25 34.47
CA SER A 198 1.49 23.83 35.54
C SER A 198 0.46 22.81 35.06
N VAL A 199 0.00 22.96 33.81
CA VAL A 199 -1.03 22.11 33.18
C VAL A 199 -0.44 21.35 32.01
N VAL A 200 -0.77 20.06 31.92
CA VAL A 200 -0.38 19.17 30.83
C VAL A 200 -1.62 18.44 30.31
N MET A 201 -1.67 18.21 29.01
CA MET A 201 -2.66 17.36 28.35
C MET A 201 -1.97 16.09 27.86
N THR A 202 -2.72 14.99 27.79
CA THR A 202 -2.23 13.73 27.24
C THR A 202 -3.08 13.30 26.05
N LYS A 203 -2.41 12.83 25.00
CA LYS A 203 -3.04 12.26 23.80
C LYS A 203 -2.45 10.88 23.54
N GLY A 204 -3.31 9.87 23.46
CA GLY A 204 -2.93 8.49 23.16
C GLY A 204 -3.06 8.17 21.69
N PHE A 205 -2.21 7.26 21.22
CA PHE A 205 -2.27 6.64 19.91
C PHE A 205 -1.93 5.16 20.07
N ALA A 206 -2.67 4.29 19.40
CA ALA A 206 -2.35 2.87 19.30
C ALA A 206 -2.60 2.39 17.88
N GLN A 207 -1.67 1.61 17.34
CA GLN A 207 -1.78 0.91 16.08
C GLN A 207 -1.86 -0.59 16.34
N TYR A 208 -2.86 -1.24 15.76
CA TYR A 208 -3.01 -2.69 15.80
C TYR A 208 -3.00 -3.23 14.37
N GLU A 209 -2.26 -4.30 14.15
CA GLU A 209 -2.36 -5.11 12.94
C GLU A 209 -3.55 -6.06 13.08
N LEU A 210 -4.56 -5.89 12.24
CA LEU A 210 -5.74 -6.75 12.28
C LEU A 210 -5.51 -8.05 11.53
N ILE A 211 -4.66 -7.99 10.50
CA ILE A 211 -4.39 -9.08 9.57
C ILE A 211 -2.93 -9.01 9.19
N ARG A 212 -2.21 -10.07 9.54
CA ARG A 212 -0.88 -10.35 9.01
C ARG A 212 -1.04 -11.28 7.83
N ALA A 213 -0.44 -10.95 6.69
CA ALA A 213 -0.28 -11.92 5.62
C ALA A 213 0.51 -13.12 6.18
N ALA A 214 -0.17 -14.24 6.46
CA ALA A 214 0.55 -15.47 6.76
C ALA A 214 1.43 -15.81 5.54
N ALA A 215 2.75 -15.90 5.75
CA ALA A 215 3.67 -16.35 4.73
C ALA A 215 3.18 -17.72 4.22
N ILE A 216 3.07 -17.86 2.90
CA ILE A 216 2.82 -19.16 2.28
C ILE A 216 4.05 -20.01 2.62
N GLU A 217 3.83 -21.14 3.31
CA GLU A 217 4.86 -22.01 3.89
C GLU A 217 5.92 -22.56 2.91
N ASP A 218 5.90 -22.22 1.61
CA ASP A 218 6.89 -22.66 0.63
C ASP A 218 7.33 -21.58 -0.40
N THR A 219 6.99 -20.30 -0.19
CA THR A 219 7.53 -19.20 -1.01
C THR A 219 7.84 -18.00 -0.13
N LEU A 220 9.08 -17.50 -0.20
CA LEU A 220 9.61 -16.34 0.54
C LEU A 220 8.91 -15.00 0.21
N VAL A 221 7.72 -15.02 -0.37
CA VAL A 221 6.96 -13.82 -0.72
C VAL A 221 6.02 -13.50 0.43
N GLU A 222 6.49 -12.65 1.35
CA GLU A 222 5.60 -11.92 2.25
C GLU A 222 4.59 -11.15 1.39
N SER A 223 3.29 -11.46 1.51
CA SER A 223 2.28 -10.68 0.79
C SER A 223 2.23 -9.26 1.41
N GLY A 224 2.32 -8.21 0.59
CA GLY A 224 2.28 -6.81 1.04
C GLY A 224 0.89 -6.33 1.52
N SER A 225 -0.06 -7.26 1.66
CA SER A 225 -1.45 -7.05 2.06
C SER A 225 -1.59 -6.91 3.57
N ASN A 226 -1.62 -5.68 4.08
CA ASN A 226 -1.77 -5.40 5.51
C ASN A 226 -2.99 -4.52 5.80
N ILE A 227 -3.70 -4.84 6.90
CA ILE A 227 -4.79 -4.01 7.42
C ILE A 227 -4.44 -3.57 8.83
N TYR A 228 -4.23 -2.27 9.01
CA TYR A 228 -3.94 -1.65 10.31
C TYR A 228 -5.11 -0.82 10.79
N ILE A 229 -5.23 -0.70 12.10
CA ILE A 229 -6.13 0.26 12.73
C ILE A 229 -5.35 1.23 13.60
N ASP A 230 -5.53 2.52 13.31
CA ASP A 230 -4.98 3.61 14.09
C ASP A 230 -6.07 4.18 14.99
N ILE A 231 -5.86 4.11 16.30
CA ILE A 231 -6.81 4.62 17.30
C ILE A 231 -6.15 5.78 18.05
N THR A 232 -6.83 6.92 18.11
CA THR A 232 -6.39 8.12 18.84
C THR A 232 -7.44 8.55 19.86
N TRP A 233 -6.97 8.97 21.03
CA TRP A 233 -7.84 9.49 22.09
C TRP A 233 -7.15 10.54 22.93
N ASN A 234 -7.95 11.34 23.63
CA ASN A 234 -7.45 12.31 24.60
C ASN A 234 -7.55 11.73 26.01
N THR A 235 -6.83 12.33 26.95
CA THR A 235 -6.82 11.96 28.38
C THR A 235 -6.41 10.51 28.59
N VAL A 236 -5.10 10.27 28.53
CA VAL A 236 -4.45 9.00 28.91
C VAL A 236 -4.24 8.97 30.42
N ASP A 237 -4.71 7.89 31.05
CA ASP A 237 -4.64 7.60 32.48
C ASP A 237 -3.50 6.63 32.82
N LYS A 238 -3.24 5.64 31.96
CA LYS A 238 -2.20 4.63 32.16
C LYS A 238 -1.44 4.32 30.87
N ILE A 239 -0.14 4.02 31.01
CA ILE A 239 0.66 3.46 29.94
C ILE A 239 0.09 2.09 29.52
N LEU A 240 0.02 1.87 28.20
CA LEU A 240 -0.61 0.68 27.60
C LEU A 240 -2.08 0.49 27.99
N GLN A 241 -2.80 1.58 28.30
CA GLN A 241 -4.25 1.48 28.46
C GLN A 241 -4.90 1.09 27.13
N THR A 242 -5.92 0.24 27.22
CA THR A 242 -6.78 -0.06 26.09
C THR A 242 -7.51 1.21 25.65
N PRO A 243 -7.56 1.53 24.34
CA PRO A 243 -8.25 2.70 23.85
C PRO A 243 -9.74 2.71 24.25
N PRO A 244 -10.29 3.83 24.77
CA PRO A 244 -11.71 3.92 25.12
C PRO A 244 -12.60 3.83 23.88
N LEU A 245 -13.88 3.46 24.06
CA LEU A 245 -14.83 3.37 22.93
C LEU A 245 -15.18 4.73 22.31
N THR A 246 -14.91 5.82 23.02
CA THR A 246 -15.07 7.21 22.56
C THR A 246 -13.90 7.72 21.71
N SER A 247 -12.89 6.87 21.48
CA SER A 247 -11.73 7.19 20.64
C SER A 247 -12.12 7.43 19.18
N ALA A 248 -11.26 8.14 18.45
CA ALA A 248 -11.31 8.18 17.00
C ALA A 248 -10.47 7.04 16.43
N ALA A 249 -11.06 6.18 15.60
CA ALA A 249 -10.36 5.09 14.93
C ALA A 249 -10.38 5.28 13.41
N THR A 250 -9.24 5.00 12.77
CA THR A 250 -9.07 5.02 11.31
C THR A 250 -8.50 3.68 10.89
N LEU A 251 -9.18 3.01 9.98
CA LEU A 251 -8.69 1.79 9.35
C LEU A 251 -7.83 2.17 8.14
N ASN A 252 -6.62 1.62 8.07
CA ASN A 252 -5.73 1.74 6.92
C ASN A 252 -5.68 0.39 6.20
N ILE A 253 -6.10 0.36 4.94
CA ILE A 253 -6.19 -0.87 4.15
C ILE A 253 -5.21 -0.77 2.98
N THR A 254 -4.25 -1.69 2.96
CA THR A 254 -3.33 -1.93 1.82
C THR A 254 -3.49 -3.39 1.41
N LEU A 255 -3.77 -3.64 0.13
CA LEU A 255 -4.03 -4.98 -0.37
C LEU A 255 -3.33 -5.14 -1.72
N GLU A 256 -2.55 -6.19 -1.86
CA GLU A 256 -2.03 -6.68 -3.13
C GLU A 256 -3.04 -7.61 -3.78
N SER A 257 -3.14 -7.53 -5.11
CA SER A 257 -4.11 -8.33 -5.86
C SER A 257 -3.63 -9.76 -6.06
N GLY A 258 -4.56 -10.72 -6.01
CA GLY A 258 -4.28 -12.10 -6.37
C GLY A 258 -3.81 -13.03 -5.26
N ASP A 259 -4.08 -12.71 -3.99
CA ASP A 259 -3.86 -13.64 -2.88
C ASP A 259 -4.65 -14.95 -3.15
N PRO A 260 -3.99 -16.13 -3.22
CA PRO A 260 -4.66 -17.41 -3.44
C PRO A 260 -5.71 -17.76 -2.38
N ARG A 261 -5.63 -17.16 -1.19
CA ARG A 261 -6.61 -17.34 -0.09
C ARG A 261 -7.82 -16.42 -0.23
N SER A 262 -7.78 -15.48 -1.18
CA SER A 262 -8.89 -14.57 -1.45
C SER A 262 -10.11 -15.35 -1.94
N PRO A 263 -11.31 -15.12 -1.38
CA PRO A 263 -12.54 -15.73 -1.89
C PRO A 263 -12.87 -15.37 -3.33
N VAL A 264 -12.27 -14.32 -3.88
CA VAL A 264 -12.43 -13.89 -5.27
C VAL A 264 -11.23 -14.26 -6.16
N TYR A 265 -10.37 -15.18 -5.71
CA TYR A 265 -9.20 -15.63 -6.48
C TYR A 265 -9.58 -16.24 -7.85
N GLN A 266 -10.75 -16.89 -7.97
CA GLN A 266 -11.24 -17.37 -9.27
C GLN A 266 -11.47 -16.22 -10.27
N LEU A 267 -12.07 -15.10 -9.83
CA LEU A 267 -12.24 -13.90 -10.65
C LEU A 267 -10.89 -13.24 -10.98
N TYR A 268 -9.91 -13.34 -10.07
CA TYR A 268 -8.54 -12.88 -10.34
C TYR A 268 -7.88 -13.71 -11.44
N ARG A 269 -8.06 -15.04 -11.45
CA ARG A 269 -7.56 -15.92 -12.53
C ARG A 269 -8.20 -15.57 -13.88
N GLU A 270 -9.50 -15.26 -13.91
CA GLU A 270 -10.14 -14.75 -15.11
C GLU A 270 -9.56 -13.40 -15.57
N LEU A 271 -9.24 -12.50 -14.62
CA LEU A 271 -8.54 -11.26 -14.92
C LEU A 271 -7.14 -11.51 -15.50
N GLN A 272 -6.38 -12.46 -14.96
CA GLN A 272 -5.06 -12.84 -15.48
C GLN A 272 -5.16 -13.33 -16.93
N PHE A 273 -6.17 -14.14 -17.24
CA PHE A 273 -6.44 -14.57 -18.61
C PHE A 273 -6.78 -13.37 -19.52
N LEU A 274 -7.62 -12.45 -19.06
CA LEU A 274 -7.93 -11.22 -19.79
C LEU A 274 -6.69 -10.35 -20.05
N LEU A 275 -5.78 -10.27 -19.08
CA LEU A 275 -4.53 -9.52 -19.19
C LEU A 275 -3.56 -10.16 -20.18
N ALA A 276 -3.46 -11.48 -20.19
CA ALA A 276 -2.67 -12.22 -21.17
C ALA A 276 -3.16 -11.95 -22.60
N LEU A 277 -4.48 -11.96 -22.83
CA LEU A 277 -5.06 -11.60 -24.13
C LEU A 277 -4.78 -10.14 -24.51
N ALA A 278 -4.89 -9.22 -23.56
CA ALA A 278 -4.62 -7.80 -23.78
C ALA A 278 -3.15 -7.55 -24.14
N GLU A 279 -2.20 -8.16 -23.44
CA GLU A 279 -0.79 -8.04 -23.78
C GLU A 279 -0.49 -8.74 -25.11
N GLY A 280 -1.12 -9.88 -25.39
CA GLY A 280 -1.06 -10.56 -26.69
C GLY A 280 -1.49 -9.70 -27.87
N LEU A 281 -2.54 -8.88 -27.71
CA LEU A 281 -2.94 -7.88 -28.72
C LEU A 281 -1.90 -6.79 -28.92
N LYS A 282 -1.17 -6.42 -27.88
CA LYS A 282 -0.19 -5.33 -27.89
C LYS A 282 1.16 -5.76 -28.44
N THR A 283 1.63 -6.96 -28.09
CA THR A 283 2.95 -7.49 -28.45
C THR A 283 2.90 -8.41 -29.67
N GLY A 284 1.73 -8.97 -29.99
CA GLY A 284 1.57 -10.04 -30.98
C GLY A 284 1.94 -11.43 -30.46
N VAL A 285 2.35 -11.56 -29.20
CA VAL A 285 2.72 -12.84 -28.56
C VAL A 285 1.84 -13.02 -27.32
N THR A 286 1.01 -14.07 -27.32
CA THR A 286 0.13 -14.39 -26.19
C THR A 286 0.75 -15.50 -25.36
N GLU A 287 1.02 -15.21 -24.09
CA GLU A 287 1.38 -16.21 -23.09
C GLU A 287 0.10 -16.79 -22.50
N TRP A 288 -0.21 -18.05 -22.81
CA TRP A 288 -1.44 -18.70 -22.35
C TRP A 288 -1.29 -19.13 -20.89
N PRO A 289 -2.15 -18.66 -19.97
CA PRO A 289 -2.16 -19.11 -18.59
C PRO A 289 -2.48 -20.60 -18.47
N GLU A 290 -2.05 -21.22 -17.37
CA GLU A 290 -2.36 -22.63 -17.10
C GLU A 290 -3.88 -22.86 -16.99
N PRO A 291 -4.43 -23.82 -17.76
CA PRO A 291 -5.86 -24.12 -17.75
C PRO A 291 -6.29 -24.69 -16.39
N LEU A 292 -7.42 -24.19 -15.88
CA LEU A 292 -8.03 -24.64 -14.62
C LEU A 292 -8.81 -25.94 -14.78
N GLU A 293 -9.30 -26.21 -15.99
CA GLU A 293 -10.18 -27.32 -16.32
C GLU A 293 -9.39 -28.34 -17.13
N SER A 294 -9.56 -29.63 -16.83
CA SER A 294 -8.88 -30.72 -17.54
C SER A 294 -9.44 -30.98 -18.94
N GLU A 295 -10.62 -30.42 -19.23
CA GLU A 295 -11.37 -30.61 -20.48
C GLU A 295 -10.93 -29.58 -21.53
N SER A 296 -10.87 -30.02 -22.79
CA SER A 296 -10.48 -29.13 -23.90
C SER A 296 -11.56 -28.07 -24.15
N ALA A 297 -11.14 -26.81 -24.32
CA ALA A 297 -12.04 -25.71 -24.68
C ALA A 297 -12.86 -26.02 -25.95
N VAL A 298 -12.27 -26.73 -26.92
CA VAL A 298 -12.95 -27.10 -28.17
C VAL A 298 -14.09 -28.08 -27.91
N GLU A 299 -13.86 -29.09 -27.07
CA GLU A 299 -14.88 -30.08 -26.68
C GLU A 299 -16.03 -29.39 -25.92
N LEU A 300 -15.70 -28.51 -24.97
CA LEU A 300 -16.67 -27.73 -24.21
C LEU A 300 -17.55 -26.84 -25.09
N VAL A 301 -16.96 -26.18 -26.09
CA VAL A 301 -17.72 -25.35 -27.05
C VAL A 301 -18.58 -26.22 -27.96
N GLN A 302 -18.08 -27.36 -28.43
CA GLN A 302 -18.84 -28.26 -29.29
C GLN A 302 -20.03 -28.90 -28.57
N GLU A 303 -19.85 -29.33 -27.33
CA GLU A 303 -20.93 -29.83 -26.47
C GLU A 303 -21.98 -28.73 -26.28
N PHE A 304 -21.55 -27.51 -25.94
CA PHE A 304 -22.44 -26.37 -25.74
C PHE A 304 -23.27 -26.04 -26.99
N LEU A 305 -22.65 -26.01 -28.17
CA LEU A 305 -23.35 -25.79 -29.44
C LEU A 305 -24.35 -26.92 -29.75
N THR A 306 -23.98 -28.16 -29.46
CA THR A 306 -24.84 -29.33 -29.66
C THR A 306 -26.07 -29.27 -28.76
N ASP A 307 -25.89 -28.91 -27.49
CA ASP A 307 -26.98 -28.70 -26.52
C ASP A 307 -27.95 -27.61 -26.96
N LEU A 308 -27.43 -26.50 -27.51
CA LEU A 308 -28.27 -25.43 -28.06
C LEU A 308 -29.05 -25.88 -29.28
N LYS A 309 -28.43 -26.67 -30.16
CA LYS A 309 -29.09 -27.24 -31.34
C LYS A 309 -30.22 -28.19 -30.95
N MET A 310 -29.98 -29.07 -29.97
CA MET A 310 -31.00 -29.99 -29.44
C MET A 310 -32.19 -29.25 -28.80
N LYS A 311 -31.92 -28.15 -28.09
CA LYS A 311 -32.96 -27.27 -27.53
C LYS A 311 -33.78 -26.56 -28.61
N LEU A 312 -33.15 -26.18 -29.72
CA LEU A 312 -33.83 -25.55 -30.86
C LEU A 312 -34.68 -26.55 -31.66
N ASP A 313 -34.17 -27.78 -31.83
CA ASP A 313 -34.85 -28.88 -32.54
C ASP A 313 -35.99 -29.53 -31.71
N GLY A 314 -36.21 -29.08 -30.46
CA GLY A 314 -37.33 -29.49 -29.62
C GLY A 314 -37.18 -30.84 -28.92
N PHE A 315 -35.99 -31.44 -28.91
CA PHE A 315 -35.71 -32.70 -28.21
C PHE A 315 -35.36 -32.44 -26.74
N CYS A 316 -36.38 -32.23 -25.90
CA CYS A 316 -36.20 -32.18 -24.45
C CYS A 316 -36.10 -33.59 -23.85
N THR A 317 -34.89 -34.06 -23.58
CA THR A 317 -34.67 -35.13 -22.57
C THR A 317 -33.48 -34.82 -21.70
N LEU A 318 -33.69 -34.04 -20.63
CA LEU A 318 -33.05 -34.31 -19.33
C LEU A 318 -33.85 -33.67 -18.21
N GLY A 319 -34.25 -34.51 -17.26
CA GLY A 319 -35.11 -34.16 -16.13
C GLY A 319 -34.43 -33.24 -15.13
N ASN A 320 -35.28 -32.43 -14.48
CA ASN A 320 -34.99 -31.75 -13.24
C ASN A 320 -34.34 -32.69 -12.22
N LYS A 321 -33.02 -32.61 -12.04
CA LYS A 321 -32.40 -32.98 -10.77
C LYS A 321 -32.55 -31.79 -9.83
N ASN A 322 -33.74 -31.65 -9.28
CA ASN A 322 -33.96 -30.85 -8.09
C ASN A 322 -33.36 -31.63 -6.90
N GLU A 323 -32.07 -31.46 -6.61
CA GLU A 323 -31.53 -31.85 -5.31
C GLU A 323 -31.99 -30.83 -4.27
N THR A 324 -33.18 -31.09 -3.74
CA THR A 324 -33.68 -30.48 -2.51
C THR A 324 -33.06 -31.22 -1.34
N GLU A 325 -31.84 -30.86 -0.94
CA GLU A 325 -31.33 -31.25 0.38
C GLU A 325 -31.70 -30.21 1.43
N LYS A 326 -32.49 -30.67 2.40
CA LYS A 326 -32.83 -29.96 3.63
C LYS A 326 -31.55 -29.59 4.38
N ILE A 327 -31.27 -28.30 4.54
CA ILE A 327 -30.28 -27.85 5.51
C ILE A 327 -30.99 -27.31 6.75
N LYS A 328 -30.71 -27.96 7.87
CA LYS A 328 -31.03 -27.52 9.23
C LYS A 328 -29.70 -27.38 9.97
N CYS A 329 -29.16 -26.17 10.08
CA CYS A 329 -28.24 -25.79 11.17
C CYS A 329 -27.92 -24.28 11.12
N ASP A 330 -28.11 -23.59 12.25
CA ASP A 330 -27.99 -22.13 12.40
C ASP A 330 -26.53 -21.59 12.34
N THR A 331 -25.54 -22.42 12.04
CA THR A 331 -24.15 -22.01 11.75
C THR A 331 -23.87 -21.88 10.24
N ALA A 332 -24.77 -22.39 9.37
CA ALA A 332 -24.61 -22.37 7.91
C ALA A 332 -25.00 -21.04 7.26
N ALA A 333 -25.59 -20.09 7.99
CA ALA A 333 -26.10 -18.83 7.44
C ALA A 333 -24.99 -17.84 7.03
N VAL A 334 -23.80 -17.93 7.65
CA VAL A 334 -22.65 -17.07 7.30
C VAL A 334 -21.90 -17.64 6.09
N ASP A 335 -21.68 -18.95 6.04
CA ASP A 335 -21.09 -19.65 4.88
C ASP A 335 -22.01 -19.63 3.66
N SER A 336 -23.33 -19.71 3.84
CA SER A 336 -24.29 -19.55 2.74
C SER A 336 -24.37 -18.11 2.24
N SER A 337 -24.20 -17.11 3.11
CA SER A 337 -24.16 -15.70 2.73
C SER A 337 -22.91 -15.39 1.91
N ILE A 338 -21.73 -15.84 2.36
CA ILE A 338 -20.47 -15.72 1.61
C ILE A 338 -20.59 -16.43 0.26
N LYS A 339 -21.04 -17.70 0.22
CA LYS A 339 -21.27 -18.40 -1.06
C LYS A 339 -22.28 -17.69 -1.97
N SER A 340 -23.34 -17.08 -1.43
CA SER A 340 -24.36 -16.38 -2.23
C SER A 340 -23.90 -15.03 -2.78
N ILE A 341 -23.03 -14.30 -2.06
CA ILE A 341 -22.46 -13.01 -2.52
C ILE A 341 -21.45 -13.25 -3.65
N PHE A 342 -20.80 -14.41 -3.65
CA PHE A 342 -19.73 -14.78 -4.58
C PHE A 342 -20.13 -15.85 -5.59
N SER A 343 -21.43 -16.16 -5.70
CA SER A 343 -21.93 -17.10 -6.72
C SER A 343 -21.82 -16.47 -8.11
N GLU A 344 -21.43 -17.28 -9.09
CA GLU A 344 -21.46 -16.87 -10.50
C GLU A 344 -22.86 -16.36 -10.86
N ARG A 345 -22.89 -15.27 -11.64
CA ARG A 345 -24.12 -14.69 -12.15
C ARG A 345 -24.89 -15.75 -12.94
N GLY A 346 -26.13 -16.04 -12.54
CA GLY A 346 -26.92 -17.13 -13.13
C GLY A 346 -27.57 -16.80 -14.49
N ASP A 347 -27.66 -15.51 -14.83
CA ASP A 347 -28.25 -14.99 -16.07
C ASP A 347 -27.18 -14.64 -17.11
N LEU A 348 -26.32 -15.62 -17.45
CA LEU A 348 -25.31 -15.44 -18.52
C LEU A 348 -25.96 -15.56 -19.90
N ASP A 349 -25.68 -14.61 -20.78
CA ASP A 349 -26.01 -14.73 -22.20
C ASP A 349 -25.07 -15.69 -22.95
N PHE A 350 -25.32 -15.90 -24.23
CA PHE A 350 -24.52 -16.80 -25.05
C PHE A 350 -23.03 -16.44 -25.10
N ALA A 351 -22.70 -15.15 -25.23
CA ALA A 351 -21.30 -14.72 -25.31
C ALA A 351 -20.60 -14.92 -23.96
N GLU A 352 -21.31 -14.68 -22.86
CA GLU A 352 -20.79 -14.87 -21.50
C GLU A 352 -20.60 -16.34 -21.15
N GLN A 353 -21.55 -17.21 -21.55
CA GLN A 353 -21.38 -18.65 -21.43
C GLN A 353 -20.18 -19.14 -22.26
N LEU A 354 -20.01 -18.57 -23.45
CA LEU A 354 -18.87 -18.89 -24.30
C LEU A 354 -17.53 -18.52 -23.63
N TRP A 355 -17.43 -17.35 -22.99
CA TRP A 355 -16.26 -16.98 -22.19
C TRP A 355 -15.96 -18.02 -21.12
N CYS A 356 -16.96 -18.46 -20.37
CA CYS A 356 -16.78 -19.46 -19.32
C CYS A 356 -16.25 -20.80 -19.86
N LYS A 357 -16.57 -21.16 -21.12
CA LYS A 357 -16.05 -22.36 -21.79
C LYS A 357 -14.68 -22.15 -22.44
N MET A 358 -14.38 -20.93 -22.90
CA MET A 358 -13.15 -20.59 -23.62
C MET A 358 -12.02 -20.09 -22.72
N ARG A 359 -12.24 -19.94 -21.41
CA ARG A 359 -11.19 -19.56 -20.44
C ARG A 359 -10.11 -20.64 -20.22
N SER A 360 -10.33 -21.85 -20.71
CA SER A 360 -9.37 -22.96 -20.70
C SER A 360 -8.51 -23.07 -21.96
N ILE A 361 -8.63 -22.13 -22.90
CA ILE A 361 -7.85 -22.13 -24.13
C ILE A 361 -6.36 -21.98 -23.81
N SER A 362 -5.58 -22.89 -24.39
CA SER A 362 -4.13 -22.98 -24.18
C SER A 362 -3.31 -22.66 -25.43
N SER A 363 -3.96 -22.45 -26.57
CA SER A 363 -3.30 -22.12 -27.84
C SER A 363 -4.14 -21.25 -28.78
N TYR A 364 -3.46 -20.51 -29.66
CA TYR A 364 -4.12 -19.73 -30.72
C TYR A 364 -4.92 -20.60 -31.69
N GLN A 365 -4.46 -21.84 -31.94
CA GLN A 365 -5.14 -22.75 -32.86
C GLN A 365 -6.50 -23.21 -32.31
N GLU A 366 -6.55 -23.56 -31.02
CA GLU A 366 -7.82 -23.87 -30.33
C GLU A 366 -8.80 -22.70 -30.39
N LEU A 367 -8.30 -21.47 -30.21
CA LEU A 367 -9.11 -20.26 -30.31
C LEU A 367 -9.75 -20.09 -31.70
N VAL A 368 -8.97 -20.27 -32.75
CA VAL A 368 -9.45 -20.19 -34.13
C VAL A 368 -10.46 -21.30 -34.42
N GLU A 369 -10.22 -22.51 -33.95
CA GLU A 369 -11.12 -23.65 -34.11
C GLU A 369 -12.47 -23.40 -33.43
N CYS A 370 -12.47 -22.96 -32.16
CA CYS A 370 -13.68 -22.59 -31.43
C CYS A 370 -14.51 -21.54 -32.18
N PHE A 371 -13.90 -20.43 -32.60
CA PHE A 371 -14.64 -19.40 -33.35
C PHE A 371 -15.10 -19.88 -34.73
N THR A 372 -14.34 -20.75 -35.38
CA THR A 372 -14.76 -21.36 -36.66
C THR A 372 -16.03 -22.19 -36.49
N PHE A 373 -16.13 -22.99 -35.42
CA PHE A 373 -17.35 -23.75 -35.14
C PHE A 373 -18.55 -22.83 -34.88
N ILE A 374 -18.36 -21.78 -34.08
CA ILE A 374 -19.42 -20.84 -33.71
C ILE A 374 -19.94 -20.07 -34.92
N ILE A 375 -19.03 -19.50 -35.74
CA ILE A 375 -19.40 -18.75 -36.93
C ILE A 375 -20.13 -19.65 -37.92
N ARG A 376 -19.66 -20.88 -38.15
CA ARG A 376 -20.36 -21.84 -39.01
C ARG A 376 -21.75 -22.16 -38.48
N SER A 377 -21.92 -22.43 -37.19
CA SER A 377 -23.25 -22.71 -36.63
C SER A 377 -24.21 -21.52 -36.77
N LEU A 378 -23.72 -20.28 -36.66
CA LEU A 378 -24.51 -19.06 -36.89
C LEU A 378 -24.85 -18.83 -38.37
N GLU A 379 -23.91 -19.06 -39.29
CA GLU A 379 -24.11 -18.89 -40.74
C GLU A 379 -25.13 -19.88 -41.30
N HIS A 380 -25.09 -21.12 -40.83
CA HIS A 380 -26.03 -22.17 -41.23
C HIS A 380 -27.39 -22.04 -40.52
N GLY A 381 -27.54 -21.09 -39.58
CA GLY A 381 -28.77 -20.87 -38.82
C GLY A 381 -29.12 -22.03 -37.88
N GLU A 382 -28.13 -22.84 -37.48
CA GLU A 382 -28.34 -24.00 -36.60
C GLU A 382 -28.62 -23.60 -35.16
N ILE A 383 -28.24 -22.38 -34.79
CA ILE A 383 -28.47 -21.80 -33.47
C ILE A 383 -29.01 -20.37 -33.61
N GLN A 384 -29.88 -19.97 -32.67
CA GLN A 384 -30.35 -18.59 -32.52
C GLN A 384 -30.13 -18.14 -31.07
N PRO A 385 -28.87 -17.94 -30.67
CA PRO A 385 -28.51 -17.67 -29.28
C PRO A 385 -29.03 -16.32 -28.84
N TRP A 386 -29.33 -16.12 -27.56
CA TRP A 386 -29.73 -14.81 -27.02
C TRP A 386 -28.52 -14.03 -26.47
N ILE A 387 -28.54 -12.70 -26.62
CA ILE A 387 -27.49 -11.77 -26.14
C ILE A 387 -28.11 -10.61 -25.34
N HIS A 388 -27.40 -10.13 -24.31
CA HIS A 388 -27.82 -8.92 -23.60
C HIS A 388 -27.76 -7.68 -24.49
N GLN A 389 -28.65 -6.71 -24.21
CA GLN A 389 -28.60 -5.41 -24.86
C GLN A 389 -27.36 -4.62 -24.43
N GLY A 390 -26.75 -3.89 -25.38
CA GLY A 390 -25.62 -2.99 -25.11
C GLY A 390 -24.22 -3.56 -25.37
N SER A 391 -24.09 -4.87 -25.67
CA SER A 391 -22.79 -5.46 -26.04
C SER A 391 -22.34 -4.97 -27.42
N SER A 392 -21.16 -4.35 -27.50
CA SER A 392 -20.60 -3.80 -28.74
C SER A 392 -19.54 -4.68 -29.41
N SER A 393 -19.34 -5.90 -28.89
CA SER A 393 -18.34 -6.85 -29.39
C SER A 393 -18.57 -7.26 -30.85
N LEU A 394 -17.52 -7.71 -31.52
CA LEU A 394 -17.63 -8.21 -32.89
C LEU A 394 -18.56 -9.44 -32.94
N LEU A 395 -18.49 -10.33 -31.96
CA LEU A 395 -19.35 -11.51 -31.89
C LEU A 395 -20.82 -11.12 -31.70
N SER A 396 -21.14 -10.11 -30.88
CA SER A 396 -22.54 -9.68 -30.70
C SER A 396 -23.13 -9.14 -32.00
N LYS A 397 -22.34 -8.40 -32.79
CA LYS A 397 -22.75 -7.91 -34.12
C LYS A 397 -23.01 -9.06 -35.09
N LEU A 398 -22.15 -10.07 -35.11
CA LEU A 398 -22.31 -11.27 -35.95
C LEU A 398 -23.58 -12.05 -35.59
N ILE A 399 -23.87 -12.22 -34.30
CA ILE A 399 -25.11 -12.86 -33.83
C ILE A 399 -26.35 -12.07 -34.29
N GLN A 400 -26.33 -10.74 -34.16
CA GLN A 400 -27.44 -9.89 -34.63
C GLN A 400 -27.65 -9.99 -36.14
N GLN A 401 -26.56 -10.01 -36.92
CA GLN A 401 -26.61 -10.18 -38.37
C GLN A 401 -27.13 -11.55 -38.80
N SER A 402 -26.80 -12.61 -38.05
CA SER A 402 -27.30 -13.97 -38.29
C SER A 402 -28.83 -14.03 -38.28
N TYR A 403 -29.50 -13.34 -37.36
CA TYR A 403 -30.98 -13.28 -37.34
C TYR A 403 -31.59 -12.66 -38.59
N HIS A 404 -30.83 -11.81 -39.29
CA HIS A 404 -31.25 -11.17 -40.54
C HIS A 404 -30.84 -11.95 -41.80
N GLY A 405 -30.22 -13.12 -41.63
CA GLY A 405 -29.88 -14.06 -42.71
C GLY A 405 -28.70 -13.64 -43.58
N LYS A 406 -27.93 -12.61 -43.18
CA LYS A 406 -26.73 -12.16 -43.89
C LYS A 406 -25.67 -11.70 -42.91
N MET A 407 -24.67 -12.55 -42.68
CA MET A 407 -23.49 -12.25 -41.87
C MET A 407 -22.36 -11.71 -42.74
N ASP A 408 -21.55 -10.81 -42.16
CA ASP A 408 -20.30 -10.38 -42.77
C ASP A 408 -19.25 -11.50 -42.67
N ASP A 409 -18.42 -11.64 -43.71
CA ASP A 409 -17.31 -12.61 -43.72
C ASP A 409 -16.19 -12.12 -42.80
N VAL A 410 -15.90 -12.87 -41.73
CA VAL A 410 -14.89 -12.52 -40.73
C VAL A 410 -13.66 -13.40 -40.89
N SER A 411 -12.55 -12.78 -41.28
CA SER A 411 -11.26 -13.46 -41.36
C SER A 411 -10.68 -13.69 -39.96
N LEU A 412 -10.64 -14.96 -39.52
CA LEU A 412 -10.04 -15.41 -38.26
C LEU A 412 -8.49 -15.49 -38.32
N ASN A 413 -7.86 -14.46 -38.90
CA ASN A 413 -6.41 -14.37 -39.04
C ASN A 413 -5.82 -13.26 -38.18
N GLY A 414 -4.54 -13.40 -37.82
CA GLY A 414 -3.81 -12.39 -37.06
C GLY A 414 -4.36 -12.18 -35.65
N ILE A 415 -4.61 -10.94 -35.26
CA ILE A 415 -5.06 -10.59 -33.90
C ILE A 415 -6.58 -10.66 -33.71
N THR A 416 -7.35 -10.85 -34.78
CA THR A 416 -8.83 -10.81 -34.75
C THR A 416 -9.43 -11.80 -33.75
N PRO A 417 -9.02 -13.08 -33.69
CA PRO A 417 -9.59 -14.03 -32.73
C PRO A 417 -9.30 -13.62 -31.27
N ILE A 418 -8.10 -13.12 -31.00
CA ILE A 418 -7.71 -12.64 -29.67
C ILE A 418 -8.57 -11.43 -29.28
N GLN A 419 -8.79 -10.50 -30.21
CA GLN A 419 -9.64 -9.34 -30.00
C GLN A 419 -11.09 -9.75 -29.69
N MET A 420 -11.64 -10.70 -30.45
CA MET A 420 -12.99 -11.21 -30.22
C MET A 420 -13.14 -11.80 -28.80
N LEU A 421 -12.19 -12.64 -28.37
CA LEU A 421 -12.23 -13.24 -27.04
C LEU A 421 -12.05 -12.19 -25.93
N LEU A 422 -11.16 -11.22 -26.13
CA LEU A 422 -10.93 -10.14 -25.17
C LEU A 422 -12.20 -9.28 -24.99
N GLU A 423 -12.89 -8.93 -26.07
CA GLU A 423 -14.13 -8.16 -26.04
C GLU A 423 -15.23 -8.89 -25.24
N ILE A 424 -15.38 -10.20 -25.47
CA ILE A 424 -16.36 -11.02 -24.74
C ILE A 424 -16.01 -11.09 -23.25
N GLY A 425 -14.73 -11.31 -22.92
CA GLY A 425 -14.26 -11.35 -21.54
C GLY A 425 -14.46 -10.03 -20.82
N LEU A 426 -14.20 -8.90 -21.48
CA LEU A 426 -14.45 -7.56 -20.94
C LEU A 426 -15.93 -7.34 -20.64
N ASP A 427 -16.83 -7.70 -21.57
CA ASP A 427 -18.27 -7.54 -21.37
C ASP A 427 -18.76 -8.38 -20.18
N LYS A 428 -18.35 -9.64 -20.09
CA LYS A 428 -18.68 -10.55 -18.98
C LYS A 428 -18.19 -9.98 -17.64
N MET A 429 -16.89 -9.68 -17.56
CA MET A 429 -16.24 -9.19 -16.34
C MET A 429 -16.87 -7.89 -15.85
N LYS A 430 -17.08 -6.91 -16.74
CA LYS A 430 -17.72 -5.64 -16.37
C LYS A 430 -19.11 -5.87 -15.78
N LYS A 431 -19.93 -6.73 -16.39
CA LYS A 431 -21.27 -7.03 -15.89
C LYS A 431 -21.23 -7.75 -14.54
N ASP A 432 -20.27 -8.64 -14.32
CA ASP A 432 -20.10 -9.30 -13.03
C ASP A 432 -19.74 -8.32 -11.91
N TYR A 433 -18.77 -7.42 -12.15
CA TYR A 433 -18.44 -6.36 -11.19
C TYR A 433 -19.64 -5.42 -10.96
N VAL A 434 -20.34 -5.02 -12.01
CA VAL A 434 -21.56 -4.20 -11.90
C VAL A 434 -22.63 -4.92 -11.08
N SER A 435 -22.87 -6.20 -11.35
CA SER A 435 -23.84 -7.01 -10.61
C SER A 435 -23.48 -7.07 -9.13
N PHE A 436 -22.20 -7.25 -8.79
CA PHE A 436 -21.75 -7.20 -7.40
C PHE A 436 -21.96 -5.82 -6.76
N PHE A 437 -21.41 -4.75 -7.35
CA PHE A 437 -21.43 -3.42 -6.72
C PHE A 437 -22.84 -2.83 -6.63
N ILE A 438 -23.69 -3.07 -7.63
CA ILE A 438 -25.09 -2.62 -7.61
C ILE A 438 -25.94 -3.55 -6.74
N GLY A 439 -25.75 -4.87 -6.85
CA GLY A 439 -26.50 -5.87 -6.07
C GLY A 439 -26.25 -5.78 -4.57
N GLN A 440 -25.05 -5.37 -4.16
CA GLN A 440 -24.71 -5.05 -2.77
C GLN A 440 -25.03 -3.60 -2.38
N GLU A 441 -25.68 -2.82 -3.26
CA GLU A 441 -26.02 -1.41 -3.06
C GLU A 441 -24.80 -0.52 -2.70
N LEU A 442 -23.60 -0.90 -3.15
CA LEU A 442 -22.34 -0.20 -2.87
C LEU A 442 -22.06 0.94 -3.85
N ALA A 443 -22.59 0.85 -5.07
CA ALA A 443 -22.50 1.88 -6.08
C ALA A 443 -23.72 1.88 -7.01
N THR A 444 -23.87 2.95 -7.78
CA THR A 444 -24.85 3.04 -8.86
C THR A 444 -24.14 2.94 -10.21
N LEU A 445 -24.89 2.66 -11.28
CA LEU A 445 -24.32 2.59 -12.63
C LEU A 445 -23.61 3.89 -13.03
N THR A 446 -24.13 5.05 -12.61
CA THR A 446 -23.50 6.36 -12.88
C THR A 446 -22.16 6.52 -12.17
N TYR A 447 -21.99 5.93 -10.98
CA TYR A 447 -20.70 5.93 -10.29
C TYR A 447 -19.68 5.02 -10.97
N LEU A 448 -20.15 3.91 -11.55
CA LEU A 448 -19.32 2.92 -12.25
C LEU A 448 -19.05 3.24 -13.73
N ASP A 449 -19.76 4.21 -14.31
CA ASP A 449 -19.68 4.60 -15.74
C ASP A 449 -18.24 4.71 -16.28
N TYR A 450 -17.37 5.39 -15.51
CA TYR A 450 -15.95 5.50 -15.83
C TYR A 450 -15.30 4.14 -16.08
N PHE A 451 -15.56 3.14 -15.25
CA PHE A 451 -14.91 1.85 -15.31
C PHE A 451 -15.49 0.92 -16.39
N ILE A 452 -16.77 1.10 -16.74
CA ILE A 452 -17.47 0.23 -17.69
C ILE A 452 -17.49 0.78 -19.12
N SER A 453 -17.21 2.07 -19.30
CA SER A 453 -17.25 2.74 -20.60
C SER A 453 -16.45 2.00 -21.69
N THR A 454 -17.09 1.82 -22.84
CA THR A 454 -16.50 1.23 -24.06
C THR A 454 -15.97 2.29 -25.03
N SER A 455 -16.01 3.57 -24.67
CA SER A 455 -15.56 4.68 -25.53
C SER A 455 -14.04 4.79 -25.64
N VAL A 456 -13.30 4.06 -24.80
CA VAL A 456 -11.84 4.02 -24.76
C VAL A 456 -11.32 2.74 -25.40
N ASP A 457 -10.03 2.69 -25.73
CA ASP A 457 -9.41 1.52 -26.34
C ASP A 457 -9.43 0.29 -25.40
N LEU A 458 -9.27 -0.91 -25.97
CA LEU A 458 -9.36 -2.17 -25.21
C LEU A 458 -8.32 -2.27 -24.09
N GLN A 459 -7.12 -1.70 -24.26
CA GLN A 459 -6.09 -1.74 -23.22
C GLN A 459 -6.50 -0.92 -22.00
N GLU A 460 -7.04 0.28 -22.24
CA GLU A 460 -7.59 1.10 -21.16
C GLU A 460 -8.82 0.47 -20.51
N GLN A 461 -9.69 -0.21 -21.28
CA GLN A 461 -10.82 -0.96 -20.70
C GLN A 461 -10.33 -2.06 -19.75
N VAL A 462 -9.29 -2.82 -20.12
CA VAL A 462 -8.69 -3.85 -19.29
C VAL A 462 -8.10 -3.25 -18.00
N ARG A 463 -7.38 -2.14 -18.08
CA ARG A 463 -6.85 -1.42 -16.90
C ARG A 463 -7.95 -0.96 -15.94
N ARG A 464 -9.09 -0.53 -16.47
CA ARG A 464 -10.25 -0.13 -15.66
C ARG A 464 -10.92 -1.32 -14.99
N VAL A 465 -10.97 -2.47 -15.66
CA VAL A 465 -11.44 -3.73 -15.06
C VAL A 465 -10.48 -4.21 -13.96
N GLN A 466 -9.16 -4.06 -14.12
CA GLN A 466 -8.21 -4.34 -13.03
C GLN A 466 -8.49 -3.47 -11.79
N LYS A 467 -8.79 -2.18 -11.97
CA LYS A 467 -9.18 -1.28 -10.87
C LYS A 467 -10.47 -1.75 -10.18
N LEU A 468 -11.48 -2.20 -10.95
CA LEU A 468 -12.71 -2.77 -10.37
C LEU A 468 -12.43 -4.04 -9.58
N HIS A 469 -11.55 -4.90 -10.08
CA HIS A 469 -11.16 -6.13 -9.39
C HIS A 469 -10.47 -5.84 -8.06
N HIS A 470 -9.49 -4.93 -8.05
CA HIS A 470 -8.80 -4.56 -6.82
C HIS A 470 -9.77 -3.93 -5.79
N MET A 471 -10.71 -3.10 -6.25
CA MET A 471 -11.79 -2.60 -5.38
C MET A 471 -12.64 -3.73 -4.80
N LEU A 472 -12.99 -4.74 -5.60
CA LEU A 472 -13.72 -5.92 -5.15
C LEU A 472 -12.93 -6.65 -4.07
N GLU A 473 -11.65 -6.93 -4.28
CA GLU A 473 -10.80 -7.61 -3.29
C GLU A 473 -10.73 -6.86 -1.96
N ILE A 474 -10.66 -5.52 -2.00
CA ILE A 474 -10.71 -4.69 -0.78
C ILE A 474 -12.06 -4.87 -0.06
N MET A 475 -13.18 -4.82 -0.79
CA MET A 475 -14.52 -4.98 -0.20
C MET A 475 -14.70 -6.38 0.40
N VAL A 476 -14.28 -7.40 -0.32
CA VAL A 476 -14.38 -8.80 0.10
C VAL A 476 -13.51 -9.07 1.31
N SER A 477 -12.27 -8.61 1.31
CA SER A 477 -11.36 -8.72 2.45
C SER A 477 -11.96 -8.06 3.69
N CYS A 478 -12.50 -6.85 3.57
CA CYS A 478 -13.17 -6.18 4.70
C CYS A 478 -14.43 -6.92 5.16
N THR A 479 -15.19 -7.52 4.25
CA THR A 479 -16.39 -8.28 4.59
C THR A 479 -16.05 -9.58 5.33
N VAL A 480 -15.10 -10.34 4.81
CA VAL A 480 -14.74 -11.67 5.33
C VAL A 480 -13.96 -11.55 6.63
N LEU A 481 -12.99 -10.64 6.67
CA LEU A 481 -12.02 -10.56 7.76
C LEU A 481 -12.55 -9.69 8.89
N LEU A 482 -13.18 -8.55 8.55
CA LEU A 482 -13.67 -7.59 9.55
C LEU A 482 -15.18 -7.71 9.82
N GLN A 483 -15.92 -8.49 9.05
CA GLN A 483 -17.38 -8.61 9.14
C GLN A 483 -18.08 -7.25 8.96
N PHE A 484 -17.51 -6.42 8.08
CA PHE A 484 -18.09 -5.11 7.78
C PHE A 484 -19.43 -5.25 7.07
N LYS A 485 -20.38 -4.43 7.51
CA LYS A 485 -21.70 -4.28 6.89
C LYS A 485 -21.70 -3.12 5.91
N HIS A 486 -22.80 -3.00 5.16
CA HIS A 486 -23.05 -1.94 4.18
C HIS A 486 -22.64 -0.53 4.65
N GLU A 487 -22.98 -0.16 5.90
CA GLU A 487 -22.65 1.15 6.50
C GLU A 487 -21.16 1.54 6.40
N ASN A 488 -20.25 0.56 6.42
CA ASN A 488 -18.80 0.80 6.32
C ASN A 488 -18.27 0.50 4.90
N LEU A 489 -18.85 -0.49 4.21
CA LEU A 489 -18.44 -0.86 2.86
C LEU A 489 -18.80 0.22 1.83
N PHE A 490 -19.95 0.86 1.97
CA PHE A 490 -20.38 1.93 1.06
C PHE A 490 -19.39 3.11 1.03
N PRO A 491 -19.07 3.80 2.15
CA PRO A 491 -18.12 4.93 2.13
C PRO A 491 -16.71 4.52 1.68
N LEU A 492 -16.29 3.29 1.99
CA LEU A 492 -15.02 2.75 1.50
C LEU A 492 -15.04 2.59 -0.03
N THR A 493 -16.10 2.00 -0.58
CA THR A 493 -16.31 1.88 -2.03
C THR A 493 -16.26 3.25 -2.71
N GLN A 494 -16.94 4.26 -2.15
CA GLN A 494 -16.92 5.61 -2.69
C GLN A 494 -15.52 6.24 -2.69
N THR A 495 -14.74 5.97 -1.63
CA THR A 495 -13.34 6.44 -1.54
C THR A 495 -12.47 5.79 -2.60
N CYS A 496 -12.60 4.47 -2.81
CA CYS A 496 -11.86 3.77 -3.86
C CYS A 496 -12.28 4.21 -5.27
N ILE A 497 -13.58 4.39 -5.53
CA ILE A 497 -14.11 4.91 -6.80
C ILE A 497 -13.49 6.28 -7.12
N LYS A 498 -13.48 7.18 -6.14
CA LYS A 498 -12.92 8.53 -6.32
C LYS A 498 -11.42 8.45 -6.63
N TYR A 499 -10.67 7.67 -5.86
CA TYR A 499 -9.23 7.52 -6.07
C TYR A 499 -8.91 6.96 -7.46
N TYR A 500 -9.54 5.86 -7.86
CA TYR A 500 -9.21 5.17 -9.12
C TYR A 500 -9.71 5.87 -10.38
N LYS A 501 -10.61 6.84 -10.27
CA LYS A 501 -10.96 7.76 -11.38
C LYS A 501 -9.83 8.73 -11.70
N GLU A 502 -9.05 9.11 -10.69
CA GLU A 502 -8.03 10.17 -10.80
C GLU A 502 -6.59 9.62 -10.82
N ASN A 503 -6.38 8.40 -10.36
CA ASN A 503 -5.05 7.81 -10.13
C ASN A 503 -4.88 6.47 -10.87
N PRO A 504 -3.64 6.08 -11.22
CA PRO A 504 -3.37 4.74 -11.75
C PRO A 504 -3.63 3.66 -10.69
N LEU A 505 -3.62 2.39 -11.10
CA LEU A 505 -3.64 1.27 -10.17
C LEU A 505 -2.37 1.35 -9.29
N ASN A 506 -2.56 1.33 -7.97
CA ASN A 506 -1.46 1.38 -7.01
C ASN A 506 -1.86 0.58 -5.76
N GLU A 507 -1.42 -0.67 -5.71
CA GLU A 507 -1.70 -1.60 -4.62
C GLU A 507 -1.05 -1.18 -3.29
N LYS A 508 0.01 -0.37 -3.35
CA LYS A 508 0.68 0.20 -2.16
C LYS A 508 -0.08 1.41 -1.57
N HIS A 509 -1.15 1.87 -2.22
CA HIS A 509 -1.96 2.95 -1.68
C HIS A 509 -2.76 2.49 -0.47
N ALA A 510 -2.61 3.18 0.66
CA ALA A 510 -3.36 2.91 1.87
C ALA A 510 -4.70 3.66 1.88
N PHE A 511 -5.80 2.93 1.71
CA PHE A 511 -7.15 3.50 1.85
C PHE A 511 -7.49 3.71 3.32
N GLN A 512 -7.93 4.93 3.65
CA GLN A 512 -8.27 5.31 5.02
C GLN A 512 -9.78 5.38 5.21
N LEU A 513 -10.30 4.64 6.19
CA LEU A 513 -11.72 4.66 6.55
C LEU A 513 -11.89 4.99 8.05
N PRO A 514 -12.49 6.15 8.38
CA PRO A 514 -12.87 6.45 9.76
C PRO A 514 -13.96 5.48 10.22
N ILE A 515 -13.74 4.80 11.34
CA ILE A 515 -14.67 3.81 11.89
C ILE A 515 -14.90 4.02 13.39
N ARG A 516 -16.01 3.48 13.89
CA ARG A 516 -16.26 3.45 15.34
C ARG A 516 -15.40 2.35 15.99
N PRO A 517 -14.66 2.63 17.07
CA PRO A 517 -13.84 1.61 17.75
C PRO A 517 -14.64 0.37 18.19
N GLY A 518 -15.93 0.54 18.51
CA GLY A 518 -16.82 -0.57 18.89
C GLY A 518 -16.93 -1.69 17.84
N LEU A 519 -16.77 -1.40 16.55
CA LEU A 519 -16.87 -2.38 15.45
C LEU A 519 -15.70 -3.37 15.43
N VAL A 520 -14.53 -2.90 15.87
CA VAL A 520 -13.25 -3.58 15.80
C VAL A 520 -12.70 -3.92 17.18
N LYS A 521 -13.49 -3.66 18.22
CA LYS A 521 -13.18 -3.94 19.63
C LYS A 521 -12.70 -5.37 19.86
N LYS A 522 -13.31 -6.34 19.18
CA LYS A 522 -12.96 -7.77 19.27
C LYS A 522 -11.50 -8.05 18.91
N PHE A 523 -10.90 -7.23 18.05
CA PHE A 523 -9.53 -7.43 17.58
C PHE A 523 -8.48 -6.81 18.50
N TYR A 524 -8.77 -5.68 19.15
CA TYR A 524 -7.77 -4.97 19.95
C TYR A 524 -7.96 -5.08 21.47
N GLN A 525 -9.11 -5.57 21.96
CA GLN A 525 -9.41 -5.57 23.40
C GLN A 525 -8.49 -6.50 24.19
N ASN A 526 -8.04 -7.60 23.59
CA ASN A 526 -7.18 -8.61 24.22
C ASN A 526 -5.80 -8.74 23.56
N ASP A 527 -5.52 -7.94 22.53
CA ASP A 527 -4.24 -7.98 21.82
C ASP A 527 -3.33 -6.81 22.23
N HIS A 528 -2.04 -6.99 22.00
CA HIS A 528 -1.04 -5.96 22.22
C HIS A 528 -0.83 -5.15 20.94
N PRO A 529 -0.88 -3.81 21.02
CA PRO A 529 -0.64 -2.96 19.86
C PRO A 529 0.78 -3.13 19.33
N GLU A 530 0.94 -3.02 18.01
CA GLU A 530 2.25 -2.95 17.38
C GLU A 530 2.97 -1.66 17.72
N ILE A 531 2.21 -0.56 17.83
CA ILE A 531 2.71 0.73 18.28
C ILE A 531 1.73 1.27 19.32
N TRP A 532 2.23 1.61 20.49
CA TRP A 532 1.48 2.39 21.48
C TRP A 532 2.25 3.65 21.81
N LYS A 533 1.59 4.79 21.80
CA LYS A 533 2.21 6.10 21.97
C LYS A 533 1.37 6.99 22.87
N VAL A 534 2.05 7.73 23.74
CA VAL A 534 1.47 8.83 24.50
C VAL A 534 2.24 10.12 24.24
N ASP A 535 1.50 11.15 23.90
CA ASP A 535 1.97 12.51 23.73
C ASP A 535 1.57 13.32 24.97
N ILE A 536 2.54 13.90 25.65
CA ILE A 536 2.34 14.85 26.76
C ILE A 536 2.61 16.25 26.23
N ILE A 537 1.59 17.10 26.28
CA ILE A 537 1.58 18.40 25.62
C ILE A 537 1.33 19.49 26.67
N SER A 538 2.09 20.58 26.61
CA SER A 538 1.78 21.80 27.36
C SER A 538 2.01 23.06 26.52
N GLY A 539 1.39 24.16 26.92
CA GLY A 539 1.37 25.40 26.15
C GLY A 539 0.25 25.44 25.10
N HIS A 540 0.26 26.45 24.23
CA HIS A 540 -0.69 26.62 23.14
C HIS A 540 -0.02 27.35 21.97
N GLY A 541 -0.36 26.97 20.74
CA GLY A 541 0.16 27.59 19.52
C GLY A 541 1.69 27.48 19.41
N GLN A 542 2.37 28.60 19.19
CA GLN A 542 3.84 28.63 19.00
C GLN A 542 4.68 28.39 20.27
N LYS A 543 4.02 28.21 21.42
CA LYS A 543 4.65 27.81 22.69
C LYS A 543 4.27 26.39 23.08
N GLU A 544 3.58 25.67 22.21
CA GLU A 544 3.28 24.27 22.44
C GLU A 544 4.58 23.47 22.47
N VAL A 545 4.73 22.65 23.49
CA VAL A 545 5.86 21.74 23.68
C VAL A 545 5.31 20.35 23.94
N LYS A 546 6.00 19.36 23.37
CA LYS A 546 5.56 17.97 23.34
C LYS A 546 6.68 17.03 23.79
N THR A 547 6.32 16.10 24.67
CA THR A 547 7.12 14.91 24.97
C THR A 547 6.34 13.69 24.52
N THR A 548 6.95 12.86 23.68
CA THR A 548 6.37 11.61 23.18
C THR A 548 7.05 10.44 23.85
N TRP A 549 6.28 9.48 24.32
CA TRP A 549 6.76 8.17 24.71
C TRP A 549 6.04 7.11 23.87
N GLN A 550 6.78 6.18 23.30
CA GLN A 550 6.28 5.17 22.38
C GLN A 550 6.88 3.81 22.69
N VAL A 551 6.07 2.76 22.57
CA VAL A 551 6.50 1.36 22.52
C VAL A 551 6.14 0.83 21.15
N SER A 552 7.08 0.12 20.50
CA SER A 552 6.81 -0.55 19.23
C SER A 552 7.46 -1.94 19.15
N THR A 553 6.85 -2.84 18.37
CA THR A 553 7.40 -4.16 18.04
C THR A 553 8.50 -4.10 16.98
N HIS A 554 8.50 -3.04 16.18
CA HIS A 554 9.50 -2.80 15.14
C HIS A 554 10.42 -1.63 15.51
N PRO A 555 11.66 -1.59 14.99
CA PRO A 555 12.57 -0.50 15.25
C PRO A 555 11.97 0.84 14.77
N PRO A 556 12.13 1.93 15.55
CA PRO A 556 11.51 3.21 15.25
C PRO A 556 12.07 3.89 14.00
N ALA A 557 13.31 3.55 13.61
CA ALA A 557 14.02 4.15 12.49
C ALA A 557 14.74 3.09 11.65
N GLU A 558 14.71 3.27 10.33
CA GLU A 558 15.31 2.36 9.35
C GLU A 558 16.82 2.16 9.57
N HIS A 559 17.55 3.19 10.00
CA HIS A 559 19.01 3.11 10.20
C HIS A 559 19.43 2.33 11.46
N MET A 560 18.47 1.82 12.23
CA MET A 560 18.74 0.96 13.40
C MET A 560 18.75 -0.53 13.04
N THR A 561 18.28 -0.91 11.84
CA THR A 561 18.16 -2.31 11.42
C THR A 561 19.51 -2.96 11.08
N SER A 562 20.51 -2.17 10.71
CA SER A 562 21.79 -2.68 10.20
C SER A 562 22.66 -3.41 11.23
N ASN A 563 22.41 -3.24 12.53
CA ASN A 563 23.25 -3.83 13.59
C ASN A 563 22.63 -5.03 14.32
N ASN A 564 21.32 -5.31 14.16
CA ASN A 564 20.61 -6.24 15.04
C ASN A 564 19.75 -7.32 14.33
N ILE A 565 19.59 -7.28 13.01
CA ILE A 565 18.73 -8.26 12.31
C ILE A 565 19.40 -9.65 12.20
N GLY A 566 20.74 -9.72 12.17
CA GLY A 566 21.46 -10.99 12.05
C GLY A 566 21.35 -11.95 13.25
N LEU A 567 20.64 -11.57 14.31
CA LEU A 567 20.44 -12.39 15.52
C LEU A 567 18.98 -12.77 15.80
N LEU A 568 18.02 -12.36 14.95
CA LEU A 568 16.59 -12.51 15.23
C LEU A 568 15.89 -13.64 14.46
N CYS A 569 16.54 -14.22 13.45
CA CYS A 569 16.05 -15.39 12.74
C CYS A 569 16.95 -16.59 13.02
N ASP A 570 16.86 -17.14 14.24
CA ASP A 570 17.20 -18.54 14.51
C ASP A 570 16.79 -18.90 15.94
N SER A 571 15.57 -19.40 16.14
CA SER A 571 15.30 -20.59 16.98
C SER A 571 13.81 -20.90 17.12
N THR A 572 13.41 -21.95 16.38
CA THR A 572 12.61 -23.10 16.82
C THR A 572 11.14 -22.92 17.24
N VAL A 573 10.25 -23.42 16.37
CA VAL A 573 9.31 -24.53 16.61
C VAL A 573 9.17 -24.94 18.09
N ASN A 574 8.31 -24.25 18.84
CA ASN A 574 7.42 -24.86 19.84
C ASN A 574 6.45 -23.81 20.41
N GLY A 575 5.17 -24.16 20.44
CA GLY A 575 4.07 -23.27 20.82
C GLY A 575 3.91 -23.06 22.32
N ASP A 576 4.79 -22.26 22.92
CA ASP A 576 4.52 -21.54 24.17
C ASP A 576 4.97 -20.08 24.00
N SER A 577 4.15 -19.14 24.49
CA SER A 577 4.18 -17.69 24.20
C SER A 577 5.59 -17.10 23.96
N GLU A 578 5.93 -16.79 22.71
CA GLU A 578 7.08 -15.93 22.41
C GLU A 578 6.90 -14.60 23.14
N GLU A 579 7.79 -14.28 24.08
CA GLU A 579 7.82 -12.97 24.70
C GLU A 579 8.21 -11.94 23.63
N ARG A 580 7.19 -11.24 23.07
CA ARG A 580 7.41 -10.19 22.08
C ARG A 580 8.43 -9.19 22.61
N MET A 581 9.46 -8.92 21.80
CA MET A 581 10.44 -7.88 22.08
C MET A 581 9.86 -6.51 21.75
N TYR A 582 10.20 -5.51 22.55
CA TYR A 582 9.75 -4.13 22.38
C TYR A 582 10.92 -3.15 22.27
N PHE A 583 10.72 -2.12 21.45
CA PHE A 583 11.54 -0.93 21.40
C PHE A 583 10.83 0.20 22.14
N ILE A 584 11.51 0.83 23.09
CA ILE A 584 11.00 1.95 23.88
C ILE A 584 11.63 3.22 23.34
N THR A 585 10.83 4.06 22.70
CA THR A 585 11.28 5.31 22.10
C THR A 585 10.75 6.51 22.87
N MET A 586 11.62 7.48 23.16
CA MET A 586 11.23 8.71 23.81
C MET A 586 11.71 9.92 23.01
N ALA A 587 10.77 10.75 22.55
CA ALA A 587 11.07 12.00 21.88
C ALA A 587 10.81 13.18 22.83
N LYS A 588 11.83 14.00 23.06
CA LYS A 588 11.74 15.20 23.90
C LYS A 588 12.05 16.42 23.05
N CYS A 589 11.33 17.52 23.28
CA CYS A 589 11.70 18.83 22.73
C CYS A 589 12.22 19.76 23.83
N SER A 590 13.00 20.77 23.45
CA SER A 590 13.45 21.87 24.31
C SER A 590 13.31 23.17 23.52
N GLN A 591 12.69 24.18 24.12
CA GLN A 591 12.52 25.48 23.47
C GLN A 591 13.62 26.45 23.90
N VAL A 592 14.34 27.03 22.95
CA VAL A 592 15.39 28.02 23.19
C VAL A 592 15.01 29.32 22.49
N HIS A 593 14.84 30.40 23.23
CA HIS A 593 14.56 31.72 22.66
C HIS A 593 15.86 32.46 22.39
N PHE A 594 15.93 33.15 21.25
CA PHE A 594 17.03 34.05 20.93
C PHE A 594 16.72 35.40 21.57
N THR A 595 17.23 35.60 22.78
CA THR A 595 17.16 36.87 23.52
C THR A 595 18.27 37.81 23.10
#